data_AF-A0A348MIH4-F1
#
_entry.id   AF-A0A348MIH4-F1
#
_cell.length_a   1.000
_cell.length_b   1.000
_cell.length_c   1.000
_cell.angle_alpha   90.00
_cell.angle_beta   90.00
_cell.angle_gamma   90.00
#
_symmetry.space_group_name_H-M   'P 1'
#
loop_
_entity.id
_entity.type
_entity.pdbx_description
1 polymer ?
#
loop_
_entity_poly.entity_id
_entity_poly.type
_entity_poly.pdbx_seq_one_letter_code
_entity_poly.pdbx_strand_id
1 'polypeptide(L)'
;MMKEGLTFDDVLLVPQYSEVLPKDILLKTELTKNISLNIPIISAAMDTVTESSMAIEIAKEGGLGIIHKNMSVKQQSEEVKKVKRYESGMIQVHLTLPPDQTIGDAKK
;
A
#
# COMPACT_ATOMS: atom_id res chain seq x y z
N MET A 1 -34.69 19.83 12.94
CA MET A 1 -34.19 20.34 11.65
C MET A 1 -33.10 19.40 11.15
N MET A 2 -33.23 18.86 9.94
CA MET A 2 -32.13 18.11 9.31
C MET A 2 -31.03 19.10 8.93
N LYS A 3 -29.78 18.72 9.19
CA LYS A 3 -28.61 19.50 8.75
C LYS A 3 -28.42 19.27 7.26
N GLU A 4 -28.11 20.33 6.54
CA GLU A 4 -27.70 20.26 5.14
C GLU A 4 -26.34 19.58 5.03
N GLY A 5 -26.17 18.72 4.03
CA GLY A 5 -24.92 18.01 3.73
C GLY A 5 -24.35 18.51 2.41
N LEU A 6 -23.03 18.72 2.38
CA LEU A 6 -22.31 19.17 1.20
C LEU A 6 -21.42 18.03 0.67
N THR A 7 -21.33 17.90 -0.65
CA THR A 7 -20.37 17.03 -1.37
C THR A 7 -19.20 17.86 -1.94
N PHE A 8 -18.26 17.20 -2.62
CA PHE A 8 -17.09 17.85 -3.21
C PHE A 8 -17.46 18.91 -4.26
N ASP A 9 -18.48 18.66 -5.07
CA ASP A 9 -18.90 19.57 -6.16
C ASP A 9 -19.67 20.80 -5.66
N ASP A 10 -20.08 20.82 -4.39
CA ASP A 10 -20.83 21.93 -3.80
C ASP A 10 -19.92 23.07 -3.31
N VAL A 11 -18.60 22.85 -3.23
CA VAL A 11 -17.65 23.77 -2.60
C VAL A 11 -16.37 23.96 -3.40
N LEU A 12 -15.72 25.10 -3.19
CA LEU A 12 -14.40 25.40 -3.74
C LEU A 12 -13.48 25.89 -2.64
N LEU A 13 -12.17 25.63 -2.80
CA LEU A 13 -11.14 26.21 -1.93
C LEU A 13 -10.91 27.67 -2.33
N VAL A 14 -11.05 28.59 -1.38
CA VAL A 14 -10.76 30.02 -1.60
C VAL A 14 -9.24 30.22 -1.55
N PRO A 15 -8.60 30.74 -2.61
CA PRO A 15 -7.17 31.00 -2.60
C PRO A 15 -6.76 31.99 -1.50
N GLN A 16 -5.57 31.80 -0.94
CA GLN A 16 -4.96 32.68 0.07
C GLN A 16 -3.50 32.94 -0.30
N TYR A 17 -2.91 33.98 0.30
CA TYR A 17 -1.48 34.25 0.16
C TYR A 17 -0.65 33.08 0.69
N SER A 18 0.40 32.70 -0.05
CA SER A 18 1.33 31.63 0.32
C SER A 18 2.75 32.04 -0.01
N GLU A 19 3.65 31.84 0.94
CA GLU A 19 5.10 31.95 0.74
C GLU A 19 5.74 30.61 0.36
N VAL A 20 4.98 29.51 0.45
CA VAL A 20 5.44 28.16 0.16
C VAL A 20 5.17 27.82 -1.29
N LEU A 21 6.18 27.28 -1.99
CA LEU A 21 6.03 26.78 -3.35
C LEU A 21 5.48 25.35 -3.34
N PRO A 22 4.68 24.94 -4.35
CA PRO A 22 4.07 23.60 -4.39
C PRO A 22 5.05 22.43 -4.23
N LYS A 23 6.27 22.55 -4.75
CA LYS A 23 7.32 21.52 -4.67
C LYS A 23 7.91 21.34 -3.26
N ASP A 24 7.73 22.35 -2.39
CA ASP A 24 8.30 22.39 -1.04
C ASP A 24 7.25 21.97 0.02
N ILE A 25 6.04 21.58 -0.40
CA ILE A 25 4.96 21.12 0.49
C ILE A 25 5.24 19.70 0.96
N LEU A 26 5.08 19.47 2.28
CA LEU A 26 5.14 18.14 2.86
C LEU A 26 3.78 17.43 2.77
N LEU A 27 3.74 16.30 2.05
CA LEU A 27 2.54 15.46 1.91
C LEU A 27 2.41 14.36 2.97
N LYS A 28 3.39 14.28 3.88
CA LYS A 28 3.43 13.24 4.92
C LYS A 28 2.21 13.34 5.83
N THR A 29 1.57 12.21 6.09
CA THR A 29 0.36 12.12 6.93
C THR A 29 0.44 10.93 7.89
N GLU A 30 -0.28 11.01 9.00
CA GLU A 30 -0.43 9.91 9.97
C GLU A 30 -1.78 9.25 9.79
N LEU A 31 -1.78 7.98 9.36
CA LEU A 31 -3.00 7.19 9.22
C LEU A 31 -3.47 6.65 10.57
N THR A 32 -2.52 6.19 11.38
CA THR A 32 -2.76 5.73 12.76
C THR A 32 -1.60 6.18 13.64
N LYS A 33 -1.71 5.95 14.96
CA LYS A 33 -0.62 6.21 15.92
C LYS A 33 0.72 5.56 15.55
N ASN A 34 0.69 4.48 14.76
CA ASN A 34 1.87 3.68 14.41
C ASN A 34 2.14 3.63 12.90
N ILE A 35 1.34 4.30 12.07
CA ILE A 35 1.45 4.21 10.60
C ILE A 35 1.46 5.62 10.03
N SER A 36 2.61 6.03 9.52
CA SER A 36 2.79 7.25 8.73
C SER A 36 2.94 6.91 7.25
N LEU A 37 2.38 7.75 6.38
CA LEU A 37 2.50 7.67 4.93
C LEU A 37 3.25 8.90 4.42
N ASN A 38 4.04 8.75 3.36
CA ASN A 38 4.73 9.89 2.73
C ASN A 38 3.80 10.71 1.84
N ILE A 39 2.72 10.09 1.35
CA ILE A 39 1.63 10.74 0.62
C ILE A 39 0.27 10.28 1.17
N PRO A 40 -0.79 11.12 1.14
CA PRO A 40 -2.10 10.79 1.69
C PRO A 40 -2.95 9.96 0.71
N ILE A 41 -2.37 8.89 0.14
CA ILE A 41 -3.02 8.04 -0.86
C ILE A 41 -3.07 6.59 -0.39
N ILE A 42 -4.26 5.99 -0.46
CA ILE A 42 -4.53 4.59 -0.14
C ILE A 42 -5.37 3.97 -1.25
N SER A 43 -5.00 2.79 -1.76
CA SER A 43 -5.86 2.09 -2.72
C SER A 43 -7.00 1.35 -2.05
N ALA A 44 -8.13 1.30 -2.78
CA ALA A 44 -9.33 0.61 -2.33
C ALA A 44 -9.11 -0.90 -2.21
N ALA A 45 -9.72 -1.50 -1.19
CA ALA A 45 -9.69 -2.93 -0.91
C ALA A 45 -10.65 -3.73 -1.83
N MET A 46 -10.46 -3.59 -3.15
CA MET A 46 -11.30 -4.20 -4.19
C MET A 46 -10.48 -5.18 -5.02
N ASP A 47 -11.12 -6.26 -5.47
CA ASP A 47 -10.51 -7.32 -6.29
C ASP A 47 -10.00 -6.83 -7.64
N THR A 48 -10.68 -5.85 -8.22
CA THR A 48 -10.26 -5.22 -9.48
C THR A 48 -9.21 -4.12 -9.30
N VAL A 49 -8.84 -3.79 -8.06
CA VAL A 49 -7.96 -2.64 -7.76
C VAL A 49 -6.66 -3.07 -7.10
N THR A 50 -6.73 -3.85 -6.01
CA THR A 50 -5.56 -4.03 -5.13
C THR A 50 -5.26 -5.48 -4.78
N GLU A 51 -4.33 -6.07 -5.53
CA GLU A 51 -3.55 -7.25 -5.15
C GLU A 51 -2.09 -6.85 -4.81
N SER A 52 -1.18 -7.81 -4.65
CA SER A 52 0.21 -7.54 -4.27
C SER A 52 0.94 -6.57 -5.20
N SER A 53 0.69 -6.63 -6.51
CA SER A 53 1.33 -5.74 -7.49
C SER A 53 1.02 -4.27 -7.21
N MET A 54 -0.27 -3.91 -7.10
CA MET A 54 -0.71 -2.55 -6.81
C MET A 54 -0.24 -2.10 -5.43
N ALA A 55 -0.31 -2.98 -4.42
CA ALA A 55 0.14 -2.65 -3.07
C ALA A 55 1.65 -2.36 -3.00
N ILE A 56 2.46 -3.06 -3.80
CA ILE A 56 3.91 -2.80 -3.93
C ILE A 56 4.16 -1.44 -4.59
N GLU A 57 3.52 -1.17 -5.73
CA GLU A 57 3.77 0.08 -6.45
C GLU A 57 3.33 1.32 -5.66
N ILE A 58 2.15 1.27 -5.01
CA ILE A 58 1.70 2.39 -4.18
C ILE A 58 2.62 2.60 -2.97
N ALA A 59 3.13 1.52 -2.37
CA ALA A 59 4.06 1.63 -1.25
C ALA A 59 5.39 2.29 -1.68
N LYS A 60 5.90 2.01 -2.88
CA LYS A 60 7.09 2.69 -3.44
C LYS A 60 6.88 4.18 -3.64
N GLU A 61 5.69 4.57 -4.10
CA GLU A 61 5.30 5.97 -4.23
C GLU A 61 5.02 6.64 -2.86
N GLY A 62 5.06 5.87 -1.77
CA GLY A 62 4.95 6.36 -0.40
C GLY A 62 3.53 6.32 0.19
N GLY A 63 2.59 5.67 -0.50
CA GLY A 63 1.22 5.44 -0.04
C GLY A 63 1.03 4.07 0.63
N LEU A 64 -0.24 3.61 0.70
CA LEU A 64 -0.59 2.29 1.24
C LEU A 64 -1.56 1.53 0.34
N GLY A 65 -1.28 0.25 0.07
CA GLY A 65 -2.24 -0.65 -0.58
C GLY A 65 -2.99 -1.55 0.41
N ILE A 66 -4.31 -1.65 0.27
CA ILE A 66 -5.13 -2.59 1.06
C ILE A 66 -5.52 -3.78 0.18
N ILE A 67 -4.99 -4.97 0.49
CA ILE A 67 -5.36 -6.21 -0.22
C ILE A 67 -6.83 -6.53 0.05
N HIS A 68 -7.60 -6.73 -1.02
CA HIS A 68 -9.01 -7.11 -0.91
C HIS A 68 -9.21 -8.49 -0.26
N LYS A 69 -10.46 -8.80 0.11
CA LYS A 69 -10.83 -10.06 0.80
C LYS A 69 -11.60 -11.06 -0.06
N ASN A 70 -11.70 -10.82 -1.37
CA ASN A 70 -12.42 -11.68 -2.31
C ASN A 70 -11.55 -12.89 -2.73
N MET A 71 -10.98 -13.58 -1.75
CA MET A 71 -10.13 -14.77 -1.91
C MET A 71 -10.06 -15.51 -0.57
N SER A 72 -9.49 -16.72 -0.56
CA SER A 72 -9.29 -17.44 0.71
C SER A 72 -8.29 -16.73 1.62
N VAL A 73 -8.41 -16.94 2.94
CA VAL A 73 -7.44 -16.41 3.93
C VAL A 73 -6.00 -16.80 3.58
N LYS A 74 -5.82 -18.03 3.07
CA LYS A 74 -4.50 -18.52 2.62
C LYS A 74 -3.97 -17.68 1.47
N GLN A 75 -4.78 -17.43 0.44
CA GLN A 75 -4.37 -16.61 -0.71
C GLN A 75 -4.08 -15.17 -0.29
N GLN A 76 -4.94 -14.57 0.54
CA GLN A 76 -4.72 -13.21 1.01
C GLN A 76 -3.42 -13.09 1.81
N SER A 77 -3.12 -14.09 2.64
CA SER A 77 -1.84 -14.15 3.36
C SER A 77 -0.64 -14.26 2.41
N GLU A 78 -0.75 -14.99 1.30
CA GLU A 78 0.33 -15.06 0.30
C GLU A 78 0.52 -13.72 -0.43
N GLU A 79 -0.55 -13.00 -0.77
CA GLU A 79 -0.46 -11.65 -1.32
C GLU A 79 0.27 -10.69 -0.36
N VAL A 80 -0.10 -10.71 0.92
CA VAL A 80 0.60 -9.91 1.95
C VAL A 80 2.07 -10.31 2.06
N LYS A 81 2.39 -11.62 2.05
CA LYS A 81 3.78 -12.10 2.08
C LYS A 81 4.58 -11.60 0.87
N LYS A 82 4.01 -11.60 -0.33
CA LYS A 82 4.66 -11.06 -1.54
C LYS A 82 5.05 -9.60 -1.34
N VAL A 83 4.14 -8.76 -0.85
CA VAL A 83 4.39 -7.34 -0.57
C VAL A 83 5.52 -7.17 0.45
N LYS A 84 5.46 -7.89 1.58
CA LYS A 84 6.48 -7.76 2.65
C LYS A 84 7.85 -8.28 2.22
N ARG A 85 7.92 -9.27 1.32
CA ARG A 85 9.17 -9.80 0.77
C ARG A 85 9.80 -8.87 -0.27
N TYR A 86 9.02 -8.04 -0.94
CA TYR A 86 9.49 -7.16 -2.01
C TYR A 86 10.59 -6.18 -1.55
N GLU A 87 10.38 -5.50 -0.43
CA GLU A 87 11.39 -4.59 0.15
C GLU A 87 12.41 -5.29 1.06
N SER A 88 12.11 -6.52 1.51
CA SER A 88 13.01 -7.31 2.36
C SER A 88 14.18 -7.90 1.57
N GLY A 89 14.81 -7.12 0.68
CA GLY A 89 16.04 -7.50 -0.02
C GLY A 89 17.21 -7.85 0.93
N MET A 90 17.08 -7.61 2.24
CA MET A 90 18.10 -7.89 3.25
C MET A 90 17.70 -8.88 4.37
N ILE A 91 16.43 -9.31 4.49
CA ILE A 91 16.06 -10.40 5.41
C ILE A 91 15.88 -11.65 4.56
N GLN A 92 17.01 -12.24 4.18
CA GLN A 92 17.03 -13.50 3.44
C GLN A 92 16.43 -14.60 4.33
N VAL A 93 15.15 -14.92 4.12
CA VAL A 93 14.67 -16.28 4.33
C VAL A 93 15.44 -17.13 3.33
N HIS A 94 16.58 -17.69 3.76
CA HIS A 94 17.36 -18.60 2.94
C HIS A 94 16.51 -19.83 2.69
N LEU A 95 16.01 -19.98 1.46
CA LEU A 95 15.57 -21.29 0.98
C LEU A 95 16.83 -22.17 0.93
N THR A 96 16.96 -23.01 1.95
CA THR A 96 18.04 -23.99 2.08
C THR A 96 17.49 -25.34 1.62
N LEU A 97 18.22 -25.99 0.73
CA LEU A 97 17.93 -27.34 0.28
C LEU A 97 18.95 -28.29 0.94
N PRO A 98 18.52 -29.39 1.54
CA PRO A 98 19.43 -30.39 2.07
C PRO A 98 20.16 -31.14 0.92
N PRO A 99 21.34 -31.74 1.19
CA PRO A 99 22.25 -32.26 0.15
C PRO A 99 21.67 -33.40 -0.71
N ASP A 100 20.60 -34.03 -0.23
CA ASP A 100 19.93 -35.19 -0.83
C ASP A 100 18.77 -34.80 -1.76
N GLN A 101 18.42 -33.52 -1.86
CA GLN A 101 17.37 -33.06 -2.76
C GLN A 101 17.85 -32.89 -4.20
N THR A 102 16.93 -33.12 -5.13
CA THR A 102 17.23 -33.05 -6.56
C THR A 102 17.11 -31.62 -7.08
N ILE A 103 17.68 -31.36 -8.26
CA ILE A 103 17.50 -30.09 -8.98
C ILE A 103 16.00 -29.84 -9.27
N GLY A 104 15.17 -30.89 -9.35
CA GLY A 104 13.72 -30.77 -9.51
C GLY A 104 13.03 -30.13 -8.30
N ASP A 105 13.57 -30.35 -7.09
CA ASP A 105 13.04 -29.81 -5.84
C ASP A 105 13.38 -28.33 -5.67
N ALA A 106 14.52 -27.90 -6.23
CA ALA A 106 14.96 -26.49 -6.24
C ALA A 106 14.12 -25.57 -7.15
N LYS A 107 13.37 -26.14 -8.09
CA LYS A 107 12.58 -25.39 -9.09
C LYS A 107 11.12 -25.14 -8.69
N LYS A 108 10.71 -25.59 -7.50
CA LYS A 108 9.37 -25.37 -6.92
C LYS A 108 9.38 -24.21 -5.94
#